data_AF-A0A221K9W3-F1
#
_entry.id   AF-A0A221K9W3-F1
#
_cell.length_a   1.000
_cell.length_b   1.000
_cell.length_c   1.000
_cell.angle_alpha   90.00
_cell.angle_beta   90.00
_cell.angle_gamma   90.00
#
_symmetry.space_group_name_H-M   'P 1'
#
loop_
_entity.id
_entity.type
_entity.pdbx_description
1 polymer ?
#
loop_
_entity_poly.entity_id
_entity_poly.type
_entity_poly.pdbx_seq_one_letter_code
_entity_poly.pdbx_strand_id
1 'polypeptide(L)' 'MQVAKWGNSLAVRLPADLVRELGLKEGDQIDLIKDDGTLLVQRQPRADEVLQGLRRFRGKLSKEARLSRDAAHER' A
#
# COMPACT_ATOMS: atom_id res chain seq x y z
N MET A 1 -21.04 16.66 -2.77
CA MET A 1 -20.53 15.56 -3.64
C MET A 1 -21.68 14.63 -3.97
N GLN A 2 -21.67 14.00 -5.13
CA GLN A 2 -22.66 12.99 -5.52
C GLN A 2 -21.93 11.74 -6.02
N VAL A 3 -22.56 10.58 -5.82
CA VAL A 3 -22.07 9.31 -6.33
C VAL A 3 -22.37 9.25 -7.83
N ALA A 4 -21.39 8.84 -8.64
CA ALA A 4 -21.52 8.70 -10.08
C ALA A 4 -21.15 7.29 -10.54
N LYS A 5 -21.60 6.87 -11.72
CA LYS A 5 -21.14 5.62 -12.32
C LYS A 5 -19.76 5.80 -12.97
N TRP A 6 -18.87 4.84 -12.74
CA TRP A 6 -17.61 4.67 -13.46
C TRP A 6 -17.49 3.21 -13.88
N GLY A 7 -17.70 2.94 -15.17
CA GLY A 7 -17.85 1.58 -15.69
C GLY A 7 -19.02 0.85 -15.00
N ASN A 8 -18.73 -0.34 -14.47
CA ASN A 8 -19.71 -1.17 -13.74
C ASN A 8 -19.80 -0.83 -12.24
N SER A 9 -19.06 0.18 -11.78
CA SER A 9 -18.94 0.53 -10.36
C SER A 9 -19.43 1.95 -10.07
N LEU A 10 -19.58 2.27 -8.79
CA LEU A 10 -19.88 3.62 -8.31
C LEU A 10 -18.58 4.31 -7.85
N ALA A 11 -18.52 5.61 -8.06
CA ALA A 11 -17.39 6.44 -7.72
C ALA A 11 -17.84 7.73 -7.03
N VAL A 12 -16.98 8.24 -6.14
CA VAL A 12 -17.09 9.56 -5.52
C VAL A 12 -15.87 10.39 -5.92
N ARG A 13 -16.05 11.69 -6.10
CA ARG A 13 -14.92 12.60 -6.34
C ARG A 13 -14.25 12.94 -5.01
N LEU A 14 -12.94 12.78 -4.93
CA LEU A 14 -12.19 13.23 -3.77
C LEU A 14 -11.84 14.72 -3.92
N PRO A 15 -12.03 15.56 -2.88
CA PRO A 15 -11.56 16.94 -2.90
C PRO A 15 -10.05 17.02 -3.12
N ALA A 16 -9.59 18.03 -3.87
CA ALA A 16 -8.18 18.17 -4.22
C ALA A 16 -7.26 18.28 -2.99
N ASP A 17 -7.72 18.95 -1.93
CA ASP A 17 -6.93 19.10 -0.71
C ASP A 17 -6.72 17.75 0.00
N LEU A 18 -7.77 16.91 0.05
CA LEU A 18 -7.67 15.55 0.60
C LEU A 18 -6.72 14.66 -0.22
N VAL A 19 -6.78 14.77 -1.55
CA VAL A 19 -5.85 14.04 -2.44
C VAL A 19 -4.40 14.43 -2.15
N ARG A 20 -4.13 15.72 -1.96
CA ARG A 20 -2.79 16.23 -1.63
C ARG A 20 -2.33 15.80 -0.24
N GLU A 21 -3.19 15.93 0.76
CA GLU A 21 -2.89 15.57 2.16
C GLU A 21 -2.56 14.08 2.29
N LEU A 22 -3.33 13.22 1.63
CA LEU A 22 -3.09 11.77 1.61
C LEU A 22 -1.96 11.36 0.66
N GLY A 23 -1.40 12.30 -0.11
CA GLY A 23 -0.39 12.05 -1.13
C GLY A 23 -0.85 11.05 -2.20
N LEU A 24 -2.16 11.00 -2.48
CA LEU A 24 -2.76 10.12 -3.47
C LEU A 24 -2.41 10.58 -4.88
N LYS A 25 -2.09 9.63 -5.75
CA LYS A 25 -1.88 9.85 -7.18
C LYS A 25 -2.58 8.77 -7.99
N GLU A 26 -2.75 9.03 -9.28
CA GLU A 26 -3.28 8.02 -10.20
C GLU A 26 -2.44 6.73 -10.16
N GLY A 27 -3.12 5.59 -10.11
CA GLY A 27 -2.49 4.27 -10.02
C GLY A 27 -2.16 3.80 -8.59
N ASP A 28 -2.37 4.64 -7.57
CA ASP A 28 -2.27 4.17 -6.18
C ASP A 28 -3.35 3.13 -5.88
N GLN A 29 -2.96 2.11 -5.11
CA GLN A 29 -3.91 1.20 -4.51
C GLN A 29 -4.42 1.75 -3.19
N ILE A 30 -5.73 1.65 -2.99
CA ILE A 30 -6.40 2.08 -1.78
C ILE A 30 -7.34 0.98 -1.31
N ASP A 31 -7.49 0.86 0.00
CA ASP A 31 -8.55 0.07 0.61
C ASP A 31 -9.69 0.97 1.05
N LEU A 32 -10.90 0.45 0.86
CA LEU A 32 -12.14 1.06 1.29
C LEU A 32 -12.70 0.22 2.44
N ILE A 33 -12.62 0.76 3.65
CA ILE A 33 -13.04 0.07 4.87
C ILE A 33 -14.29 0.74 5.39
N LYS A 34 -15.34 -0.05 5.66
CA LYS A 34 -16.55 0.45 6.30
C LYS A 34 -16.32 0.55 7.81
N ASP A 35 -16.63 1.70 8.39
CA ASP A 35 -16.57 1.90 9.85
C ASP A 35 -17.73 2.78 10.32
N ASP A 36 -18.66 2.22 11.09
CA ASP A 36 -19.84 2.90 11.66
C ASP A 36 -20.47 4.04 10.81
N GLY A 37 -20.95 3.72 9.61
CA GLY A 37 -21.56 4.71 8.71
C GLY A 37 -20.57 5.64 7.99
N THR A 38 -19.29 5.52 8.28
CA THR A 38 -18.18 6.18 7.58
C THR A 38 -17.49 5.22 6.61
N LEU A 39 -16.79 5.80 5.64
CA LEU A 39 -15.93 5.10 4.71
C LEU A 39 -14.50 5.59 4.92
N LEU A 40 -13.64 4.70 5.41
CA LEU A 40 -12.22 4.97 5.57
C LEU A 40 -11.49 4.63 4.28
N VAL A 41 -10.64 5.56 3.83
CA VAL A 41 -9.78 5.39 2.66
C VAL A 41 -8.35 5.23 3.15
N GLN A 42 -7.77 4.05 2.94
CA GLN A 42 -6.39 3.76 3.33
C GLN A 42 -5.51 3.59 2.09
N ARG A 43 -4.51 4.45 1.92
CA ARG A 43 -3.52 4.31 0.83
C ARG A 43 -2.55 3.18 1.17
N GLN A 44 -2.39 2.25 0.23
CA GLN A 44 -1.35 1.22 0.32
C GLN A 44 0.02 1.83 -0.01
N PRO A 45 1.10 1.40 0.66
CA PRO A 45 2.43 1.88 0.37
C PRO A 45 2.85 1.42 -1.04
N ARG A 46 3.52 2.31 -1.76
CA ARG A 46 4.04 2.01 -3.09
C ARG A 46 5.29 1.14 -2.99
N ALA A 47 5.64 0.45 -4.07
CA ALA A 47 6.78 -0.45 -4.08
C ALA A 47 8.10 0.24 -3.66
N ASP A 48 8.33 1.47 -4.12
CA ASP A 48 9.50 2.27 -3.75
C ASP A 48 9.51 2.67 -2.27
N GLU A 49 8.36 3.03 -1.71
CA GLU A 49 8.20 3.34 -0.28
C GLU A 49 8.46 2.09 0.58
N VAL A 50 7.93 0.93 0.18
CA VAL A 50 8.21 -0.37 0.83
C VAL A 50 9.70 -0.67 0.77
N LEU A 51 10.32 -0.60 -0.41
CA LEU A 51 11.74 -0.86 -0.60
C LEU A 51 12.61 0.11 0.21
N GLN A 52 12.24 1.38 0.30
CA GLN A 52 12.91 2.38 1.12
C GLN A 52 12.82 2.02 2.60
N GLY A 53 11.64 1.63 3.08
CA GLY A 53 11.43 1.17 4.45
C GLY A 53 12.29 -0.07 4.79
N LEU A 54 12.42 -1.00 3.85
CA LEU A 54 13.27 -2.20 4.01
C LEU A 54 14.76 -1.88 4.11
N ARG A 55 15.23 -0.72 3.61
CA ARG A 55 16.65 -0.33 3.71
C ARG A 55 17.15 -0.25 5.15
N ARG A 56 16.28 0.02 6.13
CA ARG A 56 16.62 0.04 7.57
C ARG A 56 17.14 -1.30 8.11
N PHE A 57 16.91 -2.40 7.39
CA PHE A 57 17.36 -3.74 7.77
C PHE A 57 18.67 -4.15 7.08
N ARG A 58 19.19 -3.34 6.15
CA ARG A 58 20.47 -3.63 5.48
C ARG A 58 21.60 -3.75 6.52
N GLY A 59 22.44 -4.76 6.35
CA GLY A 59 23.59 -5.00 7.22
C GLY A 59 23.27 -5.56 8.61
N LYS A 60 21.99 -5.74 8.99
CA LYS A 60 21.61 -6.28 10.30
C LYS A 60 21.68 -7.81 10.40
N LEU A 61 21.67 -8.51 9.26
CA LEU A 61 21.74 -9.97 9.22
C LEU A 61 23.20 -10.43 9.12
N SER A 62 23.65 -11.19 10.12
CA SER A 62 24.99 -11.81 10.11
C SER A 62 25.11 -12.81 8.94
N LYS A 63 26.33 -13.20 8.57
CA LYS A 63 26.53 -14.12 7.45
C LYS A 63 25.95 -15.50 7.75
N GLU A 64 26.06 -15.93 9.00
CA GLU A 64 25.68 -17.25 9.52
C GLU A 64 24.15 -17.40 9.60
N ALA A 65 23.43 -16.29 9.79
CA ALA A 65 21.97 -16.26 9.85
C ALA A 65 21.30 -16.12 8.46
N ARG A 66 22.07 -16.11 7.37
CA ARG A 66 21.53 -16.01 6.01
C ARG A 66 20.88 -17.33 5.61
N LEU A 67 19.58 -17.28 5.37
CA LEU A 67 18.86 -18.39 4.78
C LEU A 67 19.30 -18.59 3.34
N SER A 68 19.61 -19.83 2.98
CA SER A 68 19.85 -20.27 1.62
C SER A 68 18.72 -21.20 1.18
N ARG A 69 18.25 -21.03 -0.06
CA ARG A 69 17.27 -21.93 -0.66
C ARG A 69 17.80 -23.36 -0.73
N ASP A 70 19.08 -23.52 -1.09
CA ASP A 70 19.67 -24.84 -1.31
C ASP A 70 19.79 -25.61 0.02
N ALA A 71 20.21 -24.92 1.10
CA ALA A 71 20.26 -25.49 2.44
C ALA A 71 18.86 -25.87 2.99
N ALA A 72 17.81 -25.17 2.58
CA ALA A 72 16.43 -25.49 2.97
C ALA A 72 15.84 -26.70 2.20
N HIS A 73 16.47 -27.12 1.10
CA HIS A 73 15.99 -28.20 0.25
C HIS A 73 16.91 -29.44 0.24
N GLU A 74 18.01 -29.43 1.00
CA GLU A 74 18.79 -30.64 1.26
C GLU A 74 17.92 -31.66 2.03
N ARG A 75 17.68 -32.80 1.39
CA ARG A 75 17.10 -34.01 1.97
C ARG A 75 18.13 -35.13 1.92
#